data_AF-A0A7V7AHG6-F1
#
_entry.id   AF-A0A7V7AHG6-F1
#
_cell.length_a   1.000
_cell.length_b   1.000
_cell.length_c   1.000
_cell.angle_alpha   90.00
_cell.angle_beta   90.00
_cell.angle_gamma   90.00
#
_symmetry.space_group_name_H-M   'P 1'
#
loop_
_entity.id
_entity.type
_entity.pdbx_description
1 polymer ?
#
loop_
_entity_poly.entity_id
_entity_poly.type
_entity_poly.pdbx_seq_one_letter_code
_entity_poly.pdbx_strand_id
1 'polypeptide(L)'
;MKRLSGILVLLLILSLVPFALVGCGQKQDSSQGAPAPENKKVVNLGIIQLVEHPSLDAARQGFLDILQENGYQEGDNLKVVFKNAQADMSIAQSIAQQFAQDSPDLILAIATPAAQAMAQATQEIPILITAVTDPVGAKLAESLERPGKNVTGTSDYFSVKEQILLLKEIVPHGTRIGLMY
;
A
#
# COMPACT_ATOMS: atom_id res chain seq x y z
N MET A 1 55.26 65.72 -5.04
CA MET A 1 56.08 66.81 -5.61
C MET A 1 55.73 66.95 -7.09
N LYS A 2 55.54 68.19 -7.57
CA LYS A 2 55.24 68.63 -8.96
C LYS A 2 53.79 68.34 -9.41
N ARG A 3 52.75 69.19 -9.23
CA ARG A 3 52.47 70.63 -9.47
C ARG A 3 52.04 70.99 -10.91
N LEU A 4 50.97 71.80 -10.95
CA LEU A 4 50.50 72.75 -11.97
C LEU A 4 49.80 72.13 -13.20
N SER A 5 48.73 72.67 -13.77
CA SER A 5 47.86 73.87 -13.61
C SER A 5 46.80 73.73 -14.74
N GLY A 6 45.55 74.15 -14.75
CA GLY A 6 44.68 74.93 -13.87
C GLY A 6 43.43 75.33 -14.70
N ILE A 7 42.40 75.87 -14.01
CA ILE A 7 41.52 76.97 -14.48
C ILE A 7 40.44 76.55 -15.53
N LEU A 8 39.12 76.81 -15.44
CA LEU A 8 38.31 77.80 -14.73
C LEU A 8 36.80 77.39 -14.89
N VAL A 9 35.98 77.58 -13.83
CA VAL A 9 34.65 78.28 -13.82
C VAL A 9 33.54 77.74 -14.75
N LEU A 10 32.26 77.61 -14.41
CA LEU A 10 31.37 77.92 -13.28
C LEU A 10 29.98 77.77 -13.90
N LEU A 11 29.02 77.06 -13.28
CA LEU A 11 27.62 77.51 -13.13
C LEU A 11 26.75 76.43 -12.48
N LEU A 12 26.37 76.78 -11.25
CA LEU A 12 25.29 76.28 -10.40
C LEU A 12 23.91 76.42 -11.10
N ILE A 13 22.94 75.57 -10.74
CA ILE A 13 21.47 75.79 -10.52
C ILE A 13 20.83 74.37 -10.57
N LEU A 14 20.61 73.67 -9.46
CA LEU A 14 19.48 73.74 -8.51
C LEU A 14 18.09 73.40 -9.11
N SER A 15 17.57 72.25 -8.67
CA SER A 15 16.17 71.95 -8.31
C SER A 15 15.20 71.25 -9.30
N LEU A 16 14.38 70.39 -8.65
CA LEU A 16 13.07 69.81 -9.01
C LEU A 16 13.00 68.49 -9.81
N VAL A 17 12.82 67.41 -9.05
CA VAL A 17 12.03 66.20 -9.40
C VAL A 17 10.56 66.51 -9.05
N PRO A 18 9.58 66.16 -9.90
CA PRO A 18 8.80 64.94 -9.62
C PRO A 18 8.46 64.09 -10.85
N PHE A 19 8.61 62.78 -10.64
CA PHE A 19 7.64 61.73 -10.95
C PHE A 19 6.67 61.97 -12.13
N ALA A 20 6.94 61.32 -13.25
CA ALA A 20 5.91 60.90 -14.20
C ALA A 20 6.15 59.44 -14.59
N LEU A 21 5.13 58.64 -14.30
CA LEU A 21 4.94 57.24 -14.67
C LEU A 21 4.91 57.05 -16.20
N VAL A 22 4.97 55.77 -16.60
CA VAL A 22 4.79 55.20 -17.95
C VAL A 22 6.10 55.08 -18.72
N GLY A 23 6.60 53.92 -19.12
CA GLY A 23 6.02 52.58 -19.22
C GLY A 23 6.64 51.91 -20.45
N CYS A 24 7.45 50.86 -20.25
CA CYS A 24 7.83 49.85 -21.26
C CYS A 24 8.48 48.68 -20.49
N GLY A 25 7.64 47.83 -19.89
CA GLY A 25 8.08 46.56 -19.31
C GLY A 25 8.16 45.50 -20.40
N GLN A 26 9.31 44.83 -20.48
CA GLN A 26 9.58 43.73 -21.38
C GLN A 26 8.51 42.63 -21.28
N LYS A 27 8.09 42.12 -22.45
CA LYS A 27 7.31 40.89 -22.58
C LYS A 27 8.08 39.75 -21.91
N GLN A 28 7.64 39.40 -20.72
CA GLN A 28 8.02 38.21 -20.01
C GLN A 28 7.10 37.11 -20.57
N ASP A 29 7.60 36.33 -21.52
CA ASP A 29 6.92 35.10 -21.95
C ASP A 29 6.85 34.19 -20.72
N SER A 30 5.68 34.16 -20.10
CA SER A 30 5.30 33.18 -19.09
C SER A 30 5.17 31.84 -19.80
N SER A 31 6.31 31.16 -19.98
CA SER A 31 6.33 29.72 -20.12
C SER A 31 5.68 29.14 -18.87
N GLN A 32 4.39 28.81 -18.98
CA GLN A 32 3.69 27.95 -18.05
C GLN A 32 4.52 26.66 -17.98
N GLY A 33 5.31 26.55 -16.91
CA GLY A 33 5.98 25.30 -16.58
C GLY A 33 4.90 24.24 -16.48
N ALA A 34 5.05 23.18 -17.26
CA ALA A 34 4.28 21.96 -17.06
C ALA A 34 4.32 21.63 -15.55
N PRO A 35 3.21 21.15 -14.97
CA PRO A 35 3.23 20.69 -13.58
C PRO A 35 4.39 19.70 -13.45
N ALA A 36 5.27 19.92 -12.48
CA ALA A 36 6.24 18.90 -12.10
C ALA A 36 5.46 17.59 -11.87
N PRO A 37 5.95 16.42 -12.35
CA PRO A 37 5.25 15.17 -12.12
C PRO A 37 4.98 15.04 -10.62
N GLU A 38 3.71 14.88 -10.24
CA GLU A 38 3.37 14.53 -8.86
C GLU A 38 4.20 13.29 -8.52
N ASN A 39 5.09 13.43 -7.53
CA ASN A 39 5.81 12.30 -6.96
C ASN A 39 4.75 11.42 -6.27
N LYS A 40 4.16 10.49 -7.02
CA LYS A 40 3.24 9.49 -6.48
C LYS A 40 3.99 8.73 -5.39
N LYS A 41 3.46 8.74 -4.17
CA LYS A 41 4.00 7.92 -3.08
C LYS A 41 3.91 6.45 -3.52
N VAL A 42 5.04 5.76 -3.58
CA VAL A 42 5.08 4.32 -3.86
C VAL A 42 4.57 3.58 -2.63
N VAL A 43 3.53 2.76 -2.80
CA VAL A 43 3.00 1.88 -1.76
C VAL A 43 3.78 0.57 -1.76
N ASN A 44 4.30 0.17 -0.59
CA ASN A 44 4.99 -1.10 -0.42
C ASN A 44 4.02 -2.15 0.12
N LEU A 45 3.75 -3.18 -0.67
CA LEU A 45 2.87 -4.29 -0.33
C LEU A 45 3.70 -5.55 -0.08
N GLY A 46 3.61 -6.11 1.13
CA GLY A 46 4.07 -7.45 1.43
C GLY A 46 2.95 -8.47 1.21
N ILE A 47 3.24 -9.59 0.55
CA ILE A 47 2.30 -10.71 0.42
C ILE A 47 2.97 -11.96 0.99
N ILE A 48 2.37 -12.55 2.02
CA ILE A 48 2.73 -13.86 2.56
C ILE A 48 1.63 -14.87 2.25
N GLN A 49 1.99 -15.98 1.62
CA GLN A 49 1.08 -17.07 1.30
C GLN A 49 1.62 -18.38 1.86
N LEU A 50 0.76 -19.20 2.46
CA LEU A 50 1.19 -20.44 3.08
C LEU A 50 1.80 -21.43 2.07
N VAL A 51 1.11 -21.69 0.97
CA VAL A 51 1.48 -22.71 -0.03
C VAL A 51 0.90 -22.34 -1.39
N GLU A 52 1.49 -22.82 -2.48
CA GLU A 52 0.85 -22.74 -3.81
C GLU A 52 -0.33 -23.71 -3.87
N HIS A 53 -1.50 -23.18 -4.20
CA HIS A 53 -2.74 -23.94 -4.34
C HIS A 53 -3.69 -23.07 -5.15
N PRO A 54 -4.45 -23.63 -6.13
CA PRO A 54 -5.26 -22.83 -7.05
C PRO A 54 -6.15 -21.78 -6.37
N SER A 55 -6.79 -22.13 -5.24
CA SER A 55 -7.64 -21.18 -4.51
C SER A 55 -6.86 -20.01 -3.89
N LEU A 56 -5.66 -20.27 -3.37
CA LEU A 56 -4.83 -19.24 -2.73
C LEU A 56 -4.19 -18.33 -3.79
N ASP A 57 -3.76 -18.93 -4.91
CA ASP A 57 -3.22 -18.20 -6.04
C ASP A 57 -4.28 -17.30 -6.69
N ALA A 58 -5.52 -17.78 -6.80
CA ALA A 58 -6.65 -16.99 -7.28
C ALA A 58 -6.96 -15.81 -6.33
N ALA A 59 -6.91 -16.02 -5.02
CA ALA A 59 -7.10 -14.94 -4.05
C ALA A 59 -6.01 -13.86 -4.18
N ARG A 60 -4.74 -14.27 -4.34
CA ARG A 60 -3.62 -13.35 -4.61
C ARG A 60 -3.83 -12.57 -5.91
N GLN A 61 -4.17 -13.26 -6.99
CA GLN A 61 -4.33 -12.64 -8.29
C GLN A 61 -5.49 -11.64 -8.29
N GLY A 62 -6.66 -12.01 -7.75
CA GLY A 62 -7.81 -11.11 -7.66
C GLY A 62 -7.52 -9.85 -6.83
N PHE A 63 -6.68 -9.96 -5.78
CA PHE A 63 -6.23 -8.79 -5.02
C PHE A 63 -5.32 -7.86 -5.84
N LEU A 64 -4.41 -8.41 -6.63
CA LEU A 64 -3.54 -7.62 -7.52
C LEU A 64 -4.33 -6.98 -8.66
N ASP A 65 -5.29 -7.71 -9.23
CA ASP A 65 -6.15 -7.21 -10.31
C ASP A 65 -6.97 -6.01 -9.82
N ILE A 66 -7.61 -6.10 -8.64
CA ILE A 66 -8.41 -4.99 -8.11
C ILE A 66 -7.53 -3.78 -7.74
N LEU A 67 -6.30 -3.99 -7.29
CA LEU A 67 -5.35 -2.89 -7.07
C LEU A 67 -5.03 -2.17 -8.39
N GLN A 68 -4.76 -2.93 -9.46
CA GLN A 68 -4.51 -2.37 -10.78
C GLN A 68 -5.72 -1.60 -11.32
N GLU A 69 -6.92 -2.14 -11.20
CA GLU A 69 -8.18 -1.48 -11.58
C GLU A 69 -8.40 -0.15 -10.83
N ASN A 70 -7.90 -0.06 -9.60
CA ASN A 70 -7.96 1.15 -8.78
C ASN A 70 -6.72 2.06 -8.93
N GLY A 71 -5.87 1.81 -9.94
CA GLY A 71 -4.76 2.69 -10.31
C GLY A 71 -3.44 2.45 -9.57
N TYR A 72 -3.29 1.35 -8.83
CA TYR A 72 -2.01 0.91 -8.27
C TYR A 72 -1.29 -0.02 -9.27
N GLN A 73 -0.22 0.47 -9.87
CA GLN A 73 0.54 -0.23 -10.91
C GLN A 73 1.95 -0.55 -10.40
N GLU A 74 2.33 -1.82 -10.52
CA GLU A 74 3.65 -2.27 -10.14
C GLU A 74 4.74 -1.58 -10.98
N GLY A 75 5.75 -1.03 -10.32
CA GLY A 75 6.83 -0.27 -10.97
C GLY A 75 6.53 1.23 -11.21
N ASP A 76 5.30 1.69 -11.00
CA ASP A 76 4.94 3.12 -10.94
C ASP A 76 4.74 3.56 -9.47
N ASN A 77 3.60 3.20 -8.90
CA ASN A 77 3.18 3.62 -7.56
C ASN A 77 2.90 2.44 -6.60
N LEU A 78 3.23 1.21 -7.01
CA LEU A 78 3.14 0.00 -6.21
C LEU A 78 4.44 -0.81 -6.29
N LYS A 79 4.92 -1.31 -5.16
CA LYS A 79 5.98 -2.31 -5.08
C LYS A 79 5.45 -3.53 -4.34
N VAL A 80 5.48 -4.70 -4.98
CA VAL A 80 4.98 -5.95 -4.40
C VAL A 80 6.17 -6.84 -4.02
N VAL A 81 6.14 -7.38 -2.81
CA VAL A 81 7.08 -8.42 -2.38
C VAL A 81 6.26 -9.65 -1.99
N PHE A 82 6.30 -10.69 -2.83
CA PHE A 82 5.62 -11.95 -2.58
C PHE A 82 6.57 -12.99 -1.98
N LYS A 83 6.10 -13.70 -0.95
CA LYS A 83 6.82 -14.79 -0.29
C LYS A 83 5.86 -15.96 -0.02
N ASN A 84 6.29 -17.15 -0.39
CA ASN A 84 5.54 -18.39 -0.16
C ASN A 84 6.24 -19.22 0.94
N ALA A 85 5.47 -19.69 1.93
CA ALA A 85 5.99 -20.46 3.06
C ALA A 85 6.15 -21.97 2.77
N GLN A 86 5.73 -22.44 1.59
CA GLN A 86 5.87 -23.83 1.15
C GLN A 86 5.24 -24.85 2.12
N ALA A 87 4.08 -24.49 2.68
CA ALA A 87 3.36 -25.22 3.72
C ALA A 87 4.15 -25.42 5.04
N ASP A 88 5.26 -24.70 5.23
CA ASP A 88 6.11 -24.80 6.42
C ASP A 88 5.90 -23.61 7.36
N MET A 89 5.55 -23.91 8.61
CA MET A 89 5.25 -22.91 9.63
C MET A 89 6.49 -22.14 10.08
N SER A 90 7.66 -22.77 10.09
CA SER A 90 8.93 -22.11 10.45
C SER A 90 9.36 -21.12 9.36
N ILE A 91 9.11 -21.46 8.09
CA ILE A 91 9.33 -20.55 6.96
C ILE A 91 8.33 -19.39 7.04
N ALA A 92 7.04 -19.64 7.34
CA ALA A 92 6.05 -18.59 7.52
C ALA A 92 6.44 -17.59 8.63
N GLN A 93 6.92 -18.09 9.77
CA GLN A 93 7.42 -17.24 10.87
C GLN A 93 8.65 -16.42 10.44
N SER A 94 9.58 -17.02 9.70
CA SER A 94 10.78 -16.33 9.21
C SER A 94 10.43 -15.20 8.22
N ILE A 95 9.50 -15.46 7.29
CA ILE A 95 8.96 -14.45 6.37
C ILE A 95 8.27 -13.33 7.15
N ALA A 96 7.46 -13.67 8.16
CA ALA A 96 6.74 -12.68 8.95
C ALA A 96 7.67 -11.75 9.72
N GLN A 97 8.76 -12.29 10.29
CA GLN A 97 9.81 -11.50 10.94
C GLN A 97 10.53 -10.59 9.94
N GLN A 98 10.81 -11.08 8.73
CA GLN A 98 11.39 -10.26 7.67
C GLN A 98 10.45 -9.10 7.31
N PHE A 99 9.16 -9.37 7.07
CA PHE A 99 8.21 -8.30 6.76
C PHE A 99 8.00 -7.31 7.91
N ALA A 100 8.04 -7.76 9.17
CA ALA A 100 7.99 -6.86 10.32
C ALA A 100 9.20 -5.90 10.36
N GLN A 101 10.39 -6.37 9.96
CA GLN A 101 11.60 -5.53 9.85
C GLN A 101 11.54 -4.60 8.64
N ASP A 102 11.14 -5.11 7.48
CA ASP A 102 11.05 -4.35 6.23
C ASP A 102 9.96 -3.27 6.27
N SER A 103 8.99 -3.39 7.19
CA SER A 103 7.94 -2.40 7.46
C SER A 103 7.19 -1.93 6.20
N PRO A 104 6.57 -2.84 5.41
CA PRO A 104 5.73 -2.44 4.29
C PRO A 104 4.53 -1.60 4.76
N ASP A 105 3.96 -0.80 3.85
CA ASP A 105 2.77 0.00 4.14
C ASP A 105 1.52 -0.88 4.41
N LEU A 106 1.49 -2.08 3.82
CA LEU A 106 0.38 -3.04 3.93
C LEU A 106 0.88 -4.48 3.77
N ILE A 107 0.24 -5.41 4.47
CA ILE A 107 0.47 -6.85 4.30
C ILE A 107 -0.82 -7.53 3.87
N LEU A 108 -0.75 -8.36 2.83
CA LEU A 108 -1.77 -9.37 2.52
C LEU A 108 -1.27 -10.73 3.02
N ALA A 109 -2.00 -11.33 3.96
CA ALA A 109 -1.73 -12.67 4.48
C ALA A 109 -2.78 -13.65 3.97
N ILE A 110 -2.33 -14.67 3.23
CA ILE A 110 -3.18 -15.64 2.56
C ILE A 110 -3.06 -16.99 3.27
N ALA A 111 -4.21 -17.48 3.77
CA ALA A 111 -4.38 -18.62 4.68
C ALA A 111 -4.11 -18.33 6.17
N THR A 112 -4.87 -19.02 7.04
CA THR A 112 -4.85 -18.82 8.50
C THR A 112 -3.46 -18.85 9.13
N PRO A 113 -2.57 -19.81 8.81
CA PRO A 113 -1.26 -19.86 9.47
C PRO A 113 -0.33 -18.71 9.06
N ALA A 114 -0.42 -18.25 7.80
CA ALA A 114 0.33 -17.08 7.34
C ALA A 114 -0.15 -15.79 8.05
N ALA A 115 -1.47 -15.64 8.21
CA ALA A 115 -2.06 -14.54 8.96
C ALA A 115 -1.67 -14.55 10.44
N GLN A 116 -1.64 -15.74 11.07
CA GLN A 116 -1.20 -15.89 12.47
C GLN A 116 0.27 -15.54 12.65
N ALA A 117 1.13 -15.99 11.73
CA ALA A 117 2.55 -15.62 11.75
C ALA A 117 2.75 -14.11 11.68
N MET A 118 2.01 -13.42 10.80
CA MET A 118 2.08 -11.96 10.70
C MET A 118 1.53 -11.23 11.92
N ALA A 119 0.36 -11.64 12.41
CA ALA A 119 -0.23 -11.05 13.61
C ALA A 119 0.66 -11.23 14.85
N GLN A 120 1.45 -12.31 14.91
CA GLN A 120 2.44 -12.49 15.96
C GLN A 120 3.67 -11.60 15.78
N ALA A 121 4.10 -11.36 14.54
CA ALA A 121 5.31 -10.59 14.24
C ALA A 121 5.12 -9.07 14.39
N THR A 122 3.92 -8.54 14.17
CA THR A 122 3.65 -7.09 14.25
C THR A 122 2.23 -6.77 14.70
N GLN A 123 2.11 -5.69 15.47
CA GLN A 123 0.83 -5.06 15.86
C GLN A 123 0.67 -3.67 15.22
N GLU A 124 1.65 -3.22 14.42
CA GLU A 124 1.70 -1.86 13.88
C GLU A 124 1.35 -1.81 12.39
N ILE A 125 1.86 -2.77 11.61
CA ILE A 125 1.63 -2.80 10.16
C ILE A 125 0.21 -3.31 9.90
N PRO A 126 -0.61 -2.65 9.07
CA PRO A 126 -1.93 -3.15 8.70
C PRO A 126 -1.84 -4.51 7.99
N ILE A 127 -2.63 -5.49 8.44
CA ILE A 127 -2.69 -6.84 7.88
C ILE A 127 -4.09 -7.07 7.32
N LEU A 128 -4.18 -7.26 6.01
CA LEU A 128 -5.35 -7.81 5.33
C LEU A 128 -5.25 -9.33 5.25
N ILE A 129 -6.30 -10.02 5.66
CA ILE A 129 -6.40 -11.47 5.55
C ILE A 129 -7.36 -11.89 4.43
N THR A 130 -7.06 -13.03 3.82
CA THR A 130 -7.98 -13.73 2.93
C THR A 130 -7.71 -15.23 3.00
N ALA A 131 -8.67 -16.05 2.56
CA ALA A 131 -8.68 -17.50 2.76
C ALA A 131 -8.51 -17.90 4.24
N VAL A 132 -9.17 -17.16 5.14
CA VAL A 132 -9.21 -17.44 6.58
C VAL A 132 -10.64 -17.79 6.98
N THR A 133 -10.85 -19.03 7.40
CA THR A 133 -12.20 -19.56 7.62
C THR A 133 -12.84 -19.04 8.90
N ASP A 134 -12.07 -18.89 9.98
CA ASP A 134 -12.58 -18.36 11.25
C ASP A 134 -11.55 -17.41 11.87
N PRO A 135 -11.58 -16.10 11.51
CA PRO A 135 -10.66 -15.11 12.06
C PRO A 135 -10.77 -14.96 13.59
N VAL A 136 -11.96 -15.17 14.17
CA VAL A 136 -12.18 -15.05 15.62
C VAL A 136 -11.59 -16.26 16.34
N GLY A 137 -11.92 -17.47 15.90
CA GLY A 137 -11.35 -18.71 16.44
C GLY A 137 -9.84 -18.80 16.26
N ALA A 138 -9.30 -18.24 15.17
CA ALA A 138 -7.87 -18.13 14.92
C ALA A 138 -7.17 -17.05 15.77
N LYS A 139 -7.92 -16.28 16.57
CA LYS A 139 -7.44 -15.15 17.40
C LYS A 139 -6.83 -14.01 16.60
N LEU A 140 -7.26 -13.85 15.35
CA LEU A 140 -6.87 -12.76 14.46
C LEU A 140 -7.76 -11.53 14.65
N ALA A 141 -8.99 -11.72 15.11
CA ALA A 141 -9.98 -10.67 15.32
C ALA A 141 -10.74 -10.89 16.64
N GLU A 142 -11.16 -9.82 17.32
CA GLU A 142 -12.06 -9.91 18.49
C GLU A 142 -13.49 -10.29 18.06
N SER A 143 -13.94 -9.74 16.94
CA SER A 143 -15.21 -10.04 16.27
C SER A 143 -15.10 -9.74 14.78
N LEU A 144 -16.06 -10.18 13.97
CA LEU A 144 -16.07 -9.88 12.53
C LEU A 144 -16.38 -8.40 12.25
N GLU A 145 -17.26 -7.80 13.06
CA GLU A 145 -17.67 -6.41 12.93
C GLU A 145 -16.63 -5.44 13.49
N ARG A 146 -15.89 -5.87 14.51
CA ARG A 146 -14.85 -5.07 15.19
C ARG A 146 -13.63 -5.95 15.47
N PRO A 147 -12.63 -5.97 14.56
CA PRO A 147 -11.45 -6.82 14.73
C PRO A 147 -10.54 -6.46 15.91
N GLY A 148 -10.55 -5.20 16.35
CA GLY A 148 -9.88 -4.72 17.57
C GLY A 148 -8.39 -4.36 17.44
N LYS A 149 -7.68 -4.95 16.47
CA LYS A 149 -6.23 -4.76 16.27
C LYS A 149 -5.90 -4.27 14.85
N ASN A 150 -4.67 -4.49 14.39
CA ASN A 150 -4.19 -4.18 13.03
C ASN A 150 -4.60 -5.20 11.96
N VAL A 151 -5.46 -6.17 12.28
CA VAL A 151 -5.90 -7.23 11.34
C VAL A 151 -7.33 -6.98 10.89
N THR A 152 -7.60 -7.08 9.59
CA THR A 152 -8.95 -7.09 9.01
C THR A 152 -8.93 -7.87 7.68
N GLY A 153 -10.03 -7.99 6.96
CA GLY A 153 -10.05 -8.59 5.63
C GLY A 153 -11.30 -9.42 5.34
N THR A 154 -11.10 -10.55 4.67
CA THR A 154 -12.17 -11.43 4.19
C THR A 154 -12.07 -12.81 4.82
N SER A 155 -13.24 -13.43 5.02
CA SER A 155 -13.34 -14.83 5.45
C SER A 155 -13.93 -15.66 4.33
N ASP A 156 -13.42 -16.88 4.16
CA ASP A 156 -13.94 -17.90 3.25
C ASP A 156 -14.87 -18.92 3.96
N TYR A 157 -15.44 -18.52 5.11
CA TYR A 157 -16.38 -19.34 5.85
C TYR A 157 -17.49 -19.91 4.96
N PHE A 158 -17.78 -21.20 5.18
CA PHE A 158 -18.83 -21.92 4.46
C PHE A 158 -19.79 -22.59 5.45
N SER A 159 -21.02 -22.82 5.01
CA SER A 159 -22.04 -23.50 5.80
C SER A 159 -21.88 -25.03 5.73
N VAL A 160 -21.35 -25.63 6.80
CA VAL A 160 -21.30 -27.10 6.95
C VAL A 160 -22.70 -27.73 6.82
N LYS A 161 -23.73 -27.03 7.33
CA LYS A 161 -25.12 -27.49 7.24
C LYS A 161 -25.56 -27.63 5.79
N GLU A 162 -25.30 -26.62 4.95
CA GLU A 162 -25.68 -26.64 3.54
C GLU A 162 -24.91 -27.71 2.77
N GLN A 163 -23.61 -27.89 3.06
CA GLN A 163 -22.83 -28.98 2.49
C GLN A 163 -23.42 -30.35 2.83
N ILE A 164 -23.84 -30.58 4.08
CA ILE A 164 -24.48 -31.84 4.49
C ILE A 164 -25.84 -32.02 3.82
N LEU A 165 -26.64 -30.95 3.68
CA LEU A 165 -27.93 -31.02 2.97
C LEU A 165 -27.72 -31.41 1.50
N LEU A 166 -26.77 -30.79 0.81
CA LEU A 166 -26.41 -31.13 -0.56
C LEU A 166 -25.90 -32.58 -0.66
N LEU A 167 -25.05 -33.03 0.27
CA LEU A 167 -24.59 -34.42 0.31
C LEU A 167 -25.75 -35.41 0.47
N LYS A 168 -26.80 -35.05 1.22
CA LYS A 168 -28.00 -35.88 1.37
C LYS A 168 -28.89 -35.89 0.13
N GLU A 169 -28.85 -34.85 -0.69
CA GLU A 169 -29.51 -34.88 -2.01
C GLU A 169 -28.77 -35.80 -2.98
N ILE A 170 -27.44 -35.76 -2.97
CA ILE A 170 -26.59 -36.56 -3.87
C ILE A 170 -26.54 -38.03 -3.42
N VAL A 171 -26.44 -38.29 -2.12
CA VAL A 171 -26.29 -39.64 -1.52
C VAL A 171 -27.36 -39.85 -0.43
N PRO A 172 -28.64 -40.03 -0.79
CA PRO A 172 -29.76 -39.99 0.16
C PRO A 172 -29.74 -41.07 1.24
N HIS A 173 -29.16 -42.23 0.95
CA HIS A 173 -29.08 -43.35 1.88
C HIS A 173 -27.74 -43.41 2.65
N GLY A 174 -26.85 -42.43 2.46
CA GLY A 174 -25.57 -42.38 3.16
C GLY A 174 -25.77 -42.15 4.67
N THR A 175 -25.22 -43.03 5.51
CA THR A 175 -25.36 -42.96 6.98
C THR A 175 -24.08 -42.60 7.71
N ARG A 176 -22.93 -42.55 7.02
CA ARG A 176 -21.61 -42.23 7.57
C ARG A 176 -20.90 -41.23 6.67
N ILE A 177 -20.27 -40.22 7.28
CA ILE A 177 -19.44 -39.22 6.60
C ILE A 177 -18.01 -39.38 7.12
N GLY A 178 -17.07 -39.65 6.22
CA GLY A 178 -15.64 -39.60 6.53
C GLY A 178 -15.13 -38.18 6.27
N LEU A 179 -14.38 -37.62 7.22
CA LEU A 179 -13.76 -36.30 7.10
C LEU A 179 -12.25 -36.44 7.27
N MET A 180 -11.51 -35.98 6.26
CA MET A 180 -10.05 -35.85 6.30
C MET A 180 -9.73 -34.36 6.38
N TYR A 181 -8.81 -33.98 7.28
CA TYR A 181 -8.42 -32.60 7.53
C TYR A 181 -6.91 -32.50 7.77
#